data_AF-A0AA35RF67-F1
#
_entry.id   AF-A0AA35RF67-F1
#
_cell.length_a   1.000
_cell.length_b   1.000
_cell.length_c   1.000
_cell.angle_alpha   90.00
_cell.angle_beta   90.00
_cell.angle_gamma   90.00
#
_symmetry.space_group_name_H-M   'P 1'
#
loop_
_entity.id
_entity.type
_entity.pdbx_description
1 polymer ?
#
loop_
_entity_poly.entity_id
_entity_poly.type
_entity_poly.pdbx_seq_one_letter_code
_entity_poly.pdbx_strand_id
1 'polypeptide(L)'
;MLCWERCRLAVFVYICSSKNASALFLLLSSLEGGVYNIEPGSLKIRRRIAIGNISHISVSLLSDNFLVIHVPQEYDYLYASGRKTEIVAALRLSYSEAIGEELSLTMQNVIDYHIDKFQQRRLVFQRGEEGVFTKMYAKRTK
;
A
#
# COMPACT_ATOMS: atom_id res chain seq x y z
N MET A 1 -20.33 -15.22 32.75
CA MET A 1 -19.27 -15.86 31.94
C MET A 1 -18.65 -14.76 31.10
N LEU A 2 -17.40 -14.41 31.44
CA LEU A 2 -16.71 -13.18 31.05
C LEU A 2 -16.50 -13.09 29.54
N CYS A 3 -17.13 -12.12 28.88
CA CYS A 3 -16.79 -11.69 27.51
C CYS A 3 -15.96 -10.41 27.60
N TRP A 4 -14.77 -10.53 28.18
CA TRP A 4 -13.75 -9.49 28.14
C TRP A 4 -12.78 -9.84 27.00
N GLU A 5 -12.27 -8.80 26.32
CA GLU A 5 -11.09 -8.82 25.44
C GLU A 5 -11.23 -9.33 23.99
N ARG A 6 -11.83 -8.50 23.13
CA ARG A 6 -11.33 -8.39 21.74
C ARG A 6 -11.48 -7.01 21.10
N CYS A 7 -11.40 -5.94 21.88
CA CYS A 7 -11.17 -4.58 21.34
C CYS A 7 -9.67 -4.29 21.26
N ARG A 8 -8.93 -5.01 20.42
CA ARG A 8 -7.64 -4.50 19.93
C ARG A 8 -7.95 -3.52 18.79
N LEU A 9 -8.29 -2.29 19.18
CA LEU A 9 -8.39 -1.15 18.26
C LEU A 9 -6.97 -0.80 17.79
N ALA A 10 -6.44 -1.58 16.85
CA ALA A 10 -5.17 -1.30 16.24
C ALA A 10 -5.40 -0.33 15.08
N VAL A 11 -5.21 0.96 15.36
CA VAL A 11 -5.16 2.00 14.34
C VAL A 11 -3.69 2.27 14.05
N PHE A 12 -3.21 1.80 12.90
CA PHE A 12 -1.84 2.09 12.47
C PHE A 12 -1.84 3.29 11.53
N VAL A 13 -1.03 4.31 11.85
CA VAL A 13 -0.88 5.52 11.05
C VAL A 13 0.54 5.56 10.52
N TYR A 14 0.69 5.48 9.20
CA TYR A 14 1.99 5.54 8.55
C TYR A 14 2.10 6.78 7.66
N ILE A 15 3.22 7.49 7.75
CA ILE A 15 3.54 8.56 6.82
C ILE A 15 4.14 7.92 5.57
N CYS A 16 3.46 8.11 4.45
CA CYS A 16 3.91 7.68 3.13
C CYS A 16 4.01 8.89 2.21
N SER A 17 5.04 8.95 1.37
CA SER A 17 5.06 9.89 0.25
C SER A 17 4.40 9.22 -0.95
N SER A 18 3.48 9.90 -1.62
CA SER A 18 2.85 9.44 -2.85
C SER A 18 3.12 10.45 -3.97
N LYS A 19 3.20 10.00 -5.22
CA LYS A 19 3.44 10.93 -6.35
C LYS A 19 2.36 11.99 -6.52
N ASN A 20 1.16 11.77 -5.97
CA ASN A 20 0.03 12.70 -6.04
C ASN A 20 -0.14 13.55 -4.76
N ALA A 21 0.65 13.32 -3.70
CA ALA A 21 0.60 14.08 -2.46
C ALA A 21 1.94 14.01 -1.69
N SER A 22 2.48 15.17 -1.33
CA SER A 22 3.79 15.36 -0.69
C SER A 22 3.97 14.56 0.60
N ALA A 23 2.89 14.28 1.32
CA ALA A 23 2.81 13.20 2.29
C ALA A 23 1.35 12.73 2.36
N LEU A 24 1.13 11.49 2.78
CA LEU A 24 -0.17 10.87 2.95
C LEU A 24 -0.10 10.01 4.20
N PHE A 25 -1.01 10.23 5.13
CA PHE A 25 -1.17 9.32 6.26
C PHE A 25 -2.00 8.15 5.79
N LEU A 26 -1.40 6.96 5.86
CA LEU A 26 -2.02 5.68 5.57
C LEU A 26 -2.54 5.14 6.90
N LEU A 27 -3.85 5.22 7.10
CA LEU A 27 -4.50 4.75 8.31
C LEU A 27 -5.09 3.36 8.03
N LEU A 28 -4.69 2.37 8.82
CA LEU A 28 -5.26 1.02 8.83
C LEU A 28 -6.17 0.92 10.04
N SER A 29 -7.45 0.65 9.83
CA SER A 29 -8.39 0.38 10.93
C SER A 29 -8.86 -1.07 10.87
N SER A 30 -8.72 -1.78 12.00
CA SER A 30 -9.24 -3.14 12.15
C SER A 30 -10.77 -3.19 12.31
N LEU A 31 -11.43 -2.07 12.62
CA LEU A 31 -12.88 -2.02 12.89
C LEU A 31 -13.74 -1.92 11.62
N GLU A 32 -13.38 -1.02 10.70
CA GLU A 32 -14.10 -0.82 9.43
C GLU A 32 -13.38 -1.44 8.22
N GLY A 33 -12.22 -2.06 8.45
CA GLY A 33 -11.45 -2.77 7.44
C GLY A 33 -11.14 -1.93 6.20
N GLY A 34 -10.29 -0.91 6.34
CA GLY A 34 -9.91 -0.06 5.22
C GLY A 34 -8.54 0.59 5.32
N VAL A 35 -7.95 0.87 4.17
CA VAL A 35 -6.79 1.77 4.01
C VAL A 35 -7.33 3.16 3.72
N TYR A 36 -7.01 4.13 4.58
CA TYR A 36 -7.42 5.52 4.39
C TYR A 36 -6.22 6.37 4.02
N ASN A 37 -6.38 7.14 2.95
CA ASN A 37 -5.42 8.10 2.44
C ASN A 37 -5.81 9.48 2.95
N ILE A 38 -5.07 9.99 3.92
CA ILE A 38 -5.38 11.25 4.61
C ILE A 38 -4.34 12.31 4.26
N GLU A 39 -4.81 13.51 3.95
CA GLU A 39 -3.94 14.65 3.63
C GLU A 39 -3.28 15.23 4.91
N PRO A 40 -1.95 15.45 4.87
CA PRO A 40 -1.24 16.10 5.96
C PRO A 40 -1.65 17.57 6.06
N GLY A 41 -2.08 17.99 7.25
CA GLY A 41 -2.46 19.37 7.56
C GLY A 41 -3.97 19.59 7.65
N SER A 42 -4.77 19.05 6.72
CA SER A 42 -6.24 19.22 6.75
C SER A 42 -6.97 18.08 7.46
N LEU A 43 -6.29 16.94 7.71
CA LEU A 43 -6.87 15.69 8.23
C LEU A 43 -8.08 15.19 7.41
N LYS A 44 -8.25 15.68 6.18
CA LYS A 44 -9.31 15.25 5.29
C LYS A 44 -8.95 13.91 4.67
N ILE A 45 -9.91 12.99 4.70
CA ILE A 45 -9.82 11.71 4.01
C ILE A 45 -9.95 11.99 2.51
N ARG A 46 -8.85 11.83 1.77
CA ARG A 46 -8.85 11.95 0.30
C ARG A 46 -9.39 10.70 -0.37
N ARG A 47 -9.12 9.53 0.22
CA ARG A 47 -9.58 8.26 -0.31
C ARG A 47 -9.68 7.19 0.76
N ARG A 48 -10.62 6.26 0.58
CA ARG A 48 -10.77 5.03 1.37
C ARG A 48 -10.73 3.85 0.42
N ILE A 49 -9.92 2.86 0.74
CA ILE A 49 -9.85 1.58 0.03
C ILE A 49 -10.34 0.52 1.00
N ALA A 50 -11.42 -0.18 0.66
CA ALA A 50 -11.88 -1.31 1.47
C ALA A 50 -10.85 -2.44 1.42
N ILE A 51 -10.56 -3.09 2.55
CA ILE A 51 -9.60 -4.19 2.62
C ILE A 51 -9.98 -5.33 1.66
N GLY A 52 -11.29 -5.61 1.49
CA GLY A 52 -11.79 -6.61 0.54
C GLY A 52 -11.59 -6.29 -0.95
N ASN A 53 -11.24 -5.04 -1.29
CA ASN A 53 -10.95 -4.68 -2.68
C ASN A 53 -9.46 -4.86 -3.02
N ILE A 54 -8.61 -5.13 -2.02
CA ILE A 54 -7.18 -5.34 -2.21
C ILE A 54 -6.98 -6.77 -2.70
N SER A 55 -6.38 -6.93 -3.88
CA SER A 55 -6.08 -8.26 -4.42
C SER A 55 -4.77 -8.81 -3.88
N HIS A 56 -3.69 -8.03 -4.00
CA HIS A 56 -2.36 -8.41 -3.56
C HIS A 56 -1.49 -7.17 -3.39
N ILE A 57 -0.37 -7.37 -2.70
CA ILE A 57 0.64 -6.35 -2.49
C ILE A 57 1.87 -6.73 -3.29
N SER A 58 2.47 -5.75 -3.97
CA SER A 58 3.78 -5.89 -4.58
C SER A 58 4.80 -4.99 -3.87
N VAL A 59 5.95 -5.56 -3.51
CA VAL A 59 7.06 -4.84 -2.90
C VAL A 59 8.34 -5.07 -3.68
N SER A 60 9.24 -4.09 -3.62
CA SER A 60 10.59 -4.27 -4.12
C SER A 60 11.41 -5.17 -3.17
N LEU A 61 12.34 -5.94 -3.76
CA LEU A 61 13.32 -6.71 -2.98
C LEU A 61 14.45 -5.84 -2.42
N LEU A 62 14.54 -4.58 -2.87
CA LEU A 62 15.63 -3.68 -2.53
C LEU A 62 15.22 -2.72 -1.39
N SER A 63 16.19 -1.94 -0.90
CA SER A 63 16.02 -0.98 0.20
C SER A 63 15.50 0.38 -0.27
N ASP A 64 14.60 0.38 -1.25
CA ASP A 64 14.08 1.57 -1.97
C ASP A 64 12.74 2.10 -1.43
N ASN A 65 12.21 1.48 -0.37
CA ASN A 65 11.07 1.97 0.40
C ASN A 65 9.74 2.04 -0.37
N PHE A 66 9.63 1.45 -1.56
CA PHE A 66 8.41 1.42 -2.35
C PHE A 66 7.51 0.22 -2.04
N LEU A 67 6.21 0.46 -2.12
CA LEU A 67 5.13 -0.49 -1.90
C LEU A 67 4.02 -0.21 -2.92
N VAL A 68 3.47 -1.25 -3.54
CA VAL A 68 2.30 -1.15 -4.43
C VAL A 68 1.16 -1.97 -3.85
N ILE A 69 -0.01 -1.35 -3.72
CA ILE A 69 -1.26 -2.03 -3.36
C ILE A 69 -2.10 -2.17 -4.64
N HIS A 70 -2.41 -3.40 -5.03
CA HIS A 70 -3.20 -3.66 -6.23
C HIS A 70 -4.69 -3.75 -5.91
N VAL A 71 -5.49 -2.95 -6.62
CA VAL A 71 -6.95 -2.84 -6.43
C VAL A 71 -7.64 -3.01 -7.78
N PRO A 72 -8.02 -4.25 -8.17
CA PRO A 72 -8.49 -4.55 -9.52
C PRO A 72 -9.72 -3.76 -9.96
N GLN A 73 -10.58 -3.36 -9.02
CA GLN A 73 -11.81 -2.64 -9.31
C GLN A 73 -11.59 -1.13 -9.58
N GLU A 74 -10.46 -0.58 -9.14
CA GLU A 74 -10.17 0.85 -9.23
C GLU A 74 -8.86 1.08 -9.99
N TYR A 75 -7.79 1.37 -9.26
CA TYR A 75 -6.44 1.52 -9.75
C TYR A 75 -5.48 1.20 -8.59
N ASP A 76 -4.23 0.97 -8.94
CA ASP A 76 -3.20 0.57 -8.00
C ASP A 76 -2.56 1.79 -7.32
N TYR A 77 -2.19 1.62 -6.06
CA TYR A 77 -1.61 2.69 -5.25
C TYR A 77 -0.13 2.43 -5.02
N LEU A 78 0.70 3.39 -5.46
CA LEU A 78 2.12 3.41 -5.15
C LEU A 78 2.37 4.28 -3.91
N TYR A 79 3.00 3.67 -2.90
CA TYR A 79 3.44 4.30 -1.67
C TYR A 79 4.96 4.21 -1.55
N ALA A 80 5.56 5.25 -0.97
CA ALA A 80 6.95 5.23 -0.54
C ALA A 80 7.03 5.51 0.97
N SER A 81 7.57 4.59 1.76
CA SER A 81 7.77 4.77 3.20
C SER A 81 8.96 3.97 3.72
N GLY A 82 9.75 4.58 4.62
CA GLY A 82 10.89 3.94 5.29
C GLY A 82 10.48 2.74 6.16
N ARG A 83 9.20 2.65 6.56
CA ARG A 83 8.66 1.57 7.39
C ARG A 83 7.83 0.57 6.56
N LYS A 84 8.21 0.33 5.29
CA LYS A 84 7.46 -0.52 4.36
C LYS A 84 7.15 -1.93 4.91
N THR A 85 8.09 -2.54 5.64
CA THR A 85 7.93 -3.88 6.23
C THR A 85 6.82 -3.90 7.28
N GLU A 86 6.73 -2.86 8.09
CA GLU A 86 5.68 -2.72 9.09
C GLU A 86 4.33 -2.45 8.45
N ILE A 87 4.27 -1.61 7.41
CA ILE A 87 3.03 -1.35 6.66
C ILE A 87 2.50 -2.65 6.07
N VAL A 88 3.36 -3.45 5.44
CA VAL A 88 2.98 -4.75 4.88
C VAL A 88 2.50 -5.69 5.97
N ALA A 89 3.24 -5.82 7.08
CA ALA A 89 2.85 -6.69 8.17
C ALA A 89 1.50 -6.29 8.79
N ALA A 90 1.30 -4.99 9.04
CA ALA A 90 0.05 -4.46 9.55
C ALA A 90 -1.10 -4.68 8.57
N LEU A 91 -0.89 -4.46 7.28
CA LEU A 91 -1.91 -4.67 6.26
C LEU A 91 -2.28 -6.15 6.11
N ARG A 92 -1.31 -7.07 6.16
CA ARG A 92 -1.58 -8.53 6.14
C ARG A 92 -2.34 -8.98 7.39
N LEU A 93 -1.97 -8.45 8.57
CA LEU A 93 -2.67 -8.73 9.81
C LEU A 93 -4.12 -8.23 9.73
N SER A 94 -4.35 -6.98 9.35
CA SER A 94 -5.68 -6.41 9.21
C SER A 94 -6.53 -7.12 8.14
N TYR A 95 -5.92 -7.55 7.03
CA TYR A 95 -6.61 -8.33 6.01
C TYR A 95 -7.03 -9.70 6.53
N SER A 96 -6.14 -10.40 7.23
CA SER A 96 -6.44 -11.70 7.85
C SER A 96 -7.49 -11.60 8.95
N GLU A 97 -7.47 -10.54 9.76
CA GLU A 97 -8.51 -10.29 10.76
C GLU A 97 -9.87 -9.96 10.14
N ALA A 98 -9.91 -9.23 9.02
CA ALA A 98 -11.15 -8.79 8.38
C ALA A 98 -11.79 -9.87 7.48
N ILE A 99 -10.98 -10.61 6.71
CA ILE A 99 -11.46 -11.56 5.68
C ILE A 99 -11.25 -13.02 6.11
N GLY A 100 -10.32 -13.28 7.03
CA GLY A 100 -9.95 -14.64 7.45
C GLY A 100 -8.92 -15.31 6.54
N GLU A 101 -8.43 -14.61 5.51
CA GLU A 101 -7.45 -15.13 4.54
C GLU A 101 -6.11 -14.41 4.64
N GLU A 102 -5.05 -15.02 4.11
CA GLU A 102 -3.73 -14.38 4.07
C GLU A 102 -3.57 -13.54 2.80
N LEU A 103 -3.30 -12.25 2.95
CA LEU A 103 -3.06 -11.37 1.81
C LEU A 103 -1.78 -11.77 1.06
N SER A 104 -1.92 -11.96 -0.25
CA SER A 104 -0.83 -12.32 -1.16
C SER A 104 0.20 -11.19 -1.26
N LEU A 105 1.48 -11.55 -1.03
CA LEU A 105 2.62 -10.64 -1.11
C LEU A 105 3.58 -11.11 -2.21
N THR A 106 3.87 -10.21 -3.14
CA THR A 106 4.74 -10.48 -4.28
C THR A 106 5.97 -9.58 -4.20
N MET A 107 7.16 -10.18 -4.20
CA MET A 107 8.42 -9.43 -4.15
C MET A 107 9.09 -9.44 -5.53
N GLN A 108 9.23 -8.28 -6.17
CA GLN A 108 9.78 -8.18 -7.53
C GLN A 108 10.60 -6.89 -7.72
N ASN A 109 11.65 -6.98 -8.54
CA ASN A 109 12.44 -5.80 -8.97
C ASN A 109 11.81 -5.06 -10.15
N VAL A 110 10.77 -5.64 -10.74
CA VAL A 110 9.97 -4.99 -11.78
C VAL A 110 8.52 -5.08 -11.34
N ILE A 111 7.88 -3.95 -11.10
CA ILE A 111 6.48 -3.91 -10.65
C ILE A 111 5.69 -3.10 -11.65
N ASP A 112 4.72 -3.74 -12.27
CA ASP A 112 3.77 -3.11 -13.17
C ASP A 112 2.51 -2.74 -12.36
N TYR A 113 2.06 -1.49 -12.43
CA TYR A 113 0.90 -1.01 -11.68
C TYR A 113 0.01 -0.11 -12.54
N HIS A 114 -1.30 -0.15 -12.30
CA HIS A 114 -2.31 0.63 -13.02
C HIS A 114 -2.56 1.95 -12.30
N ILE A 115 -2.44 3.07 -13.01
CA ILE A 115 -2.81 4.39 -12.47
C ILE A 115 -4.27 4.72 -12.77
N ASP A 116 -4.72 4.24 -13.93
CA ASP A 116 -6.07 4.39 -14.43
C ASP A 116 -6.35 3.23 -15.38
N LYS A 117 -7.60 3.11 -15.85
CA LYS A 117 -8.04 2.08 -16.79
C LYS A 117 -7.19 2.01 -18.07
N PHE A 118 -6.63 3.13 -18.50
CA PHE A 118 -5.87 3.25 -19.75
C PHE A 118 -4.36 3.38 -19.56
N GLN A 119 -3.90 3.61 -18.33
CA GLN A 119 -2.51 3.95 -18.05
C GLN A 119 -1.90 2.97 -17.06
N GLN A 120 -0.89 2.24 -17.55
CA GLN A 120 -0.05 1.38 -16.74
C GLN A 120 1.33 2.02 -16.61
N ARG A 121 1.98 1.86 -15.47
CA ARG A 121 3.39 2.23 -15.30
C ARG A 121 4.19 1.05 -14.81
N ARG A 122 5.44 1.00 -15.26
CA ARG A 122 6.42 0.00 -14.86
C ARG A 122 7.46 0.65 -13.96
N LEU A 123 7.61 0.10 -12.75
CA LEU A 123 8.71 0.39 -11.83
C LEU A 123 9.81 -0.62 -12.09
N VAL A 124 11.04 -0.16 -12.32
CA VAL A 124 12.22 -1.01 -12.40
C VAL A 124 13.21 -0.55 -11.36
N PHE A 125 13.51 -1.45 -10.44
CA PHE A 125 14.47 -1.26 -9.37
C PHE A 125 15.79 -1.89 -9.76
N GLN A 126 16.87 -1.11 -9.75
CA GLN A 126 18.22 -1.54 -10.10
C GLN A 126 19.17 -1.19 -8.97
N ARG A 127 19.99 -2.16 -8.55
CA ARG A 127 21.11 -1.89 -7.64
C ARG A 127 22.23 -1.25 -8.45
N GLY A 128 22.62 -0.03 -8.11
CA GLY A 128 23.81 0.61 -8.64
C GLY A 128 24.93 0.68 -7.62
N GLU A 129 26.03 1.32 -8.00
CA GLU A 129 27.28 1.35 -7.22
C GLU A 129 27.14 2.04 -5.87
N GLU A 130 26.28 3.07 -5.76
CA GLU A 130 26.07 3.86 -4.54
C GLU A 130 24.65 3.70 -3.94
N GLY A 131 23.82 2.80 -4.44
CA GLY A 131 22.46 2.63 -3.91
C GLY A 131 21.47 1.94 -4.83
N VAL A 132 20.19 2.22 -4.64
CA VAL A 132 19.10 1.64 -5.43
C VAL A 132 18.50 2.72 -6.32
N PHE A 133 18.57 2.51 -7.63
CA PHE A 133 17.96 3.37 -8.63
C PHE A 133 16.57 2.86 -8.99
N THR A 134 15.59 3.75 -8.94
CA THR A 134 14.21 3.46 -9.35
C THR A 134 13.91 4.18 -10.66
N LYS A 135 13.69 3.43 -11.74
CA LYS A 135 13.24 3.97 -13.02
C LYS A 135 11.76 3.69 -13.21
N MET A 136 11.02 4.71 -13.64
CA MET A 136 9.57 4.61 -13.87
C MET A 136 9.28 4.83 -15.34
N TYR A 137 8.71 3.83 -16.01
CA TYR A 137 8.35 3.89 -17.42
C TYR A 137 6.83 3.97 -17.56
N ALA A 138 6.36 4.89 -18.40
CA ALA A 138 4.96 4.94 -18.77
C ALA A 138 4.69 3.90 -19.87
N LYS A 139 3.69 3.03 -19.64
CA LYS A 139 3.20 2.09 -20.63
C LYS A 139 1.79 2.51 -21.01
N ARG A 140 1.58 2.83 -22.29
CA ARG A 140 0.23 3.07 -22.81
C ARG A 140 -0.38 1.72 -23.13
N THR A 141 -1.49 1.39 -22.48
CA THR A 141 -2.32 0.26 -22.89
C THR A 141 -3.18 0.74 -24.04
N LYS A 142 -3.09 0.06 -25.19
CA LYS A 142 -3.81 0.41 -26.43
C LYS A 142 -5.26 -0.01 -26.34
#